data_AF-A0A2W4ZMX2-F1
#
_entry.id   AF-A0A2W4ZMX2-F1
#
_cell.length_a   1.000
_cell.length_b   1.000
_cell.length_c   1.000
_cell.angle_alpha   90.00
_cell.angle_beta   90.00
_cell.angle_gamma   90.00
#
_symmetry.space_group_name_H-M   'P 1'
#
loop_
_entity.id
_entity.type
_entity.pdbx_description
1 polymer ?
#
loop_
_entity_poly.entity_id
_entity_poly.type
_entity_poly.pdbx_seq_one_letter_code
_entity_poly.pdbx_strand_id
1 'polypeptide(L)'
;MLETVTLRLPERLHQRLINTAQATHRPLEAVILHALTVGSPPDWTDVPEEYQSDLAALDRLEDEALWQIARARKSRADMIRYDELLEKNQEHVLDESEQVELLNLRKESERFMLSKAHAASILQWRGNRVPVA
;
A
#
# COMPACT_ATOMS: atom_id res chain seq x y z
N MET A 1 19.08 -9.01 -3.90
CA MET A 1 19.73 -10.22 -3.35
C MET A 1 18.76 -11.38 -3.54
N LEU A 2 19.25 -12.61 -3.77
CA LEU A 2 18.41 -13.80 -3.88
C LEU A 2 18.64 -14.68 -2.65
N GLU A 3 17.55 -15.17 -2.06
CA GLU A 3 17.57 -16.08 -0.92
C GLU A 3 16.84 -17.37 -1.27
N THR A 4 17.43 -18.51 -0.90
CA THR A 4 16.87 -19.83 -1.20
C THR A 4 16.20 -20.41 0.04
N VAL A 5 14.90 -20.69 -0.06
CA VAL A 5 14.11 -21.32 1.01
C VAL A 5 13.66 -22.71 0.59
N THR A 6 13.91 -23.72 1.41
CA THR A 6 13.42 -25.09 1.17
C THR A 6 12.09 -25.32 1.89
N LEU A 7 11.04 -25.66 1.13
CA LEU A 7 9.68 -25.85 1.64
C LEU A 7 9.24 -27.31 1.51
N ARG A 8 8.60 -27.85 2.55
CA ARG A 8 7.92 -29.16 2.47
C ARG A 8 6.47 -28.94 2.04
N LEU A 9 6.17 -29.22 0.77
CA LEU A 9 4.83 -29.05 0.22
C LEU A 9 3.97 -30.31 0.41
N PRO A 10 2.68 -30.19 0.78
CA PRO A 10 1.74 -31.29 0.68
C PRO A 10 1.67 -31.83 -0.75
N GLU A 11 1.68 -33.14 -0.92
CA GLU A 11 1.76 -33.78 -2.25
C GLU A 11 0.65 -33.32 -3.20
N ARG A 12 -0.58 -33.15 -2.68
CA ARG A 12 -1.71 -32.61 -3.45
C ARG A 12 -1.46 -31.19 -3.97
N LEU A 13 -0.79 -30.33 -3.20
CA LEU A 13 -0.45 -28.97 -3.62
C LEU A 13 0.63 -29.00 -4.69
N HIS A 14 1.68 -29.79 -4.48
CA HIS A 14 2.76 -29.97 -5.44
C HIS A 14 2.24 -30.45 -6.81
N GLN A 15 1.36 -31.45 -6.83
CA GLN A 15 0.79 -31.95 -8.07
C GLN A 15 -0.04 -30.89 -8.82
N ARG A 16 -0.83 -30.08 -8.10
CA ARG A 16 -1.58 -28.97 -8.71
C ARG A 16 -0.64 -27.96 -9.37
N LEU A 17 0.47 -27.61 -8.72
CA LEU A 17 1.46 -26.67 -9.25
C LEU A 17 2.16 -27.23 -10.50
N ILE A 18 2.49 -28.53 -10.52
CA ILE A 18 3.03 -29.21 -11.71
C ILE A 18 2.04 -29.13 -12.88
N ASN A 19 0.76 -29.45 -12.64
CA ASN A 19 -0.25 -29.42 -13.69
C ASN A 19 -0.41 -28.01 -14.27
N THR A 20 -0.38 -26.97 -13.43
CA THR A 20 -0.40 -25.57 -13.87
C THR A 20 0.85 -25.20 -14.67
N ALA A 21 2.04 -25.63 -14.23
CA ALA A 21 3.30 -25.39 -14.93
C ALA A 21 3.29 -26.01 -16.34
N GLN A 22 2.82 -27.26 -16.46
CA GLN A 22 2.66 -27.94 -17.75
C GLN A 22 1.64 -27.23 -18.65
N ALA A 23 0.46 -26.90 -18.13
CA ALA A 23 -0.59 -26.23 -18.91
C ALA A 23 -0.17 -24.83 -19.40
N THR A 24 0.63 -24.11 -18.61
CA THR A 24 1.09 -22.76 -18.93
C THR A 24 2.44 -22.74 -19.64
N HIS A 25 3.08 -23.89 -19.85
CA HIS A 25 4.43 -24.02 -20.40
C HIS A 25 5.47 -23.15 -19.66
N ARG A 26 5.32 -23.04 -18.33
CA ARG A 26 6.24 -22.30 -17.45
C ARG A 26 6.99 -23.26 -16.54
N PRO A 27 8.23 -22.94 -16.13
CA PRO A 27 8.93 -23.74 -15.14
C PRO A 27 8.15 -23.74 -13.81
N LEU A 28 8.21 -24.86 -13.09
CA LEU A 28 7.50 -25.03 -11.81
C LEU A 28 7.85 -23.91 -10.82
N GLU A 29 9.13 -23.53 -10.75
CA GLU A 29 9.61 -22.44 -9.91
C GLU A 29 8.89 -21.12 -10.21
N ALA A 30 8.69 -20.75 -11.48
CA ALA A 30 8.00 -19.50 -11.83
C ALA A 30 6.52 -19.51 -11.44
N VAL A 31 5.88 -20.68 -11.43
CA VAL A 31 4.50 -20.85 -10.95
C VAL A 31 4.45 -20.74 -9.43
N ILE A 32 5.40 -21.36 -8.72
CA ILE A 32 5.53 -21.28 -7.26
C ILE A 32 5.77 -19.83 -6.83
N LEU A 33 6.73 -19.15 -7.44
CA LEU A 33 7.04 -17.75 -7.16
C LEU A 33 5.83 -16.87 -7.40
N HIS A 34 5.09 -17.06 -8.50
CA HIS A 34 3.87 -16.30 -8.74
C HIS A 34 2.80 -16.53 -7.67
N ALA A 35 2.57 -17.79 -7.27
CA ALA A 35 1.61 -18.10 -6.20
C ALA A 35 2.03 -17.48 -4.87
N LEU A 36 3.32 -17.46 -4.55
CA LEU A 36 3.87 -16.77 -3.38
C LEU A 36 3.67 -15.26 -3.52
N THR A 37 4.02 -14.63 -4.64
CA THR A 37 3.83 -13.19 -4.86
C THR A 37 2.37 -12.76 -4.65
N VAL A 38 1.42 -13.52 -5.20
CA VAL A 38 -0.02 -13.23 -5.04
C VAL A 38 -0.50 -13.47 -3.60
N GLY A 39 0.10 -14.44 -2.91
CA GLY A 39 -0.24 -14.78 -1.51
C GLY A 39 0.56 -14.02 -0.46
N SER A 40 1.53 -13.20 -0.86
CA SER A 40 2.41 -12.43 0.04
C SER A 40 1.73 -11.16 0.53
N PRO A 41 2.24 -10.57 1.64
CA PRO A 41 1.84 -9.23 2.05
C PRO A 41 1.95 -8.22 0.90
N PRO A 42 1.09 -7.18 0.87
CA PRO A 42 1.16 -6.15 -0.15
C PRO A 42 2.54 -5.46 -0.13
N ASP A 43 3.07 -5.22 -1.33
CA ASP A 43 4.31 -4.50 -1.51
C ASP A 43 4.10 -2.99 -1.30
N TRP A 44 5.09 -2.33 -0.71
CA TRP A 44 5.14 -0.88 -0.50
C TRP A 44 6.25 -0.21 -1.30
N THR A 45 7.00 -0.94 -2.13
CA THR A 45 8.13 -0.39 -2.89
C THR A 45 7.74 0.37 -4.15
N ASP A 46 6.49 0.24 -4.63
CA ASP A 46 5.97 0.93 -5.82
C ASP A 46 5.50 2.37 -5.55
N VAL A 47 5.88 2.96 -4.40
CA VAL A 47 5.62 4.37 -4.06
C VAL A 47 6.93 5.18 -4.03
N PRO A 48 6.86 6.52 -4.16
CA PRO A 48 8.03 7.37 -4.00
C PRO A 48 8.82 7.09 -2.71
N GLU A 49 10.14 7.14 -2.79
CA GLU A 49 11.06 6.77 -1.69
C GLU A 49 10.74 7.49 -0.39
N GLU A 50 10.27 8.74 -0.46
CA GLU A 50 9.89 9.56 0.69
C GLU A 50 8.74 8.98 1.54
N TYR A 51 7.94 8.05 0.99
CA TYR A 51 6.82 7.41 1.68
C TYR A 51 7.10 5.96 2.08
N GLN A 52 8.16 5.34 1.53
CA GLN A 52 8.43 3.91 1.71
C GLN A 52 8.67 3.54 3.17
N SER A 53 9.40 4.37 3.93
CA SER A 53 9.67 4.10 5.35
C SER A 53 8.40 4.08 6.20
N ASP A 54 7.48 5.00 5.92
CA ASP A 54 6.20 5.12 6.63
C ASP A 54 5.32 3.90 6.33
N LEU A 55 5.25 3.48 5.06
CA LEU A 55 4.47 2.30 4.66
C LEU A 55 5.07 0.99 5.19
N ALA A 56 6.40 0.84 5.14
CA ALA A 56 7.10 -0.33 5.66
C ALA A 56 6.88 -0.52 7.17
N ALA A 57 6.68 0.57 7.92
CA ALA A 57 6.36 0.50 9.34
C ALA A 57 4.98 -0.14 9.61
N LEU A 58 4.03 -0.02 8.67
CA LEU A 58 2.67 -0.56 8.81
C LEU A 58 2.64 -2.09 8.82
N ASP A 59 3.56 -2.75 8.13
CA ASP A 59 3.63 -4.22 8.06
C ASP A 59 3.77 -4.87 9.45
N ARG A 60 4.36 -4.13 10.40
CA ARG A 60 4.63 -4.57 11.78
C ARG A 60 3.49 -4.28 12.75
N LEU A 61 2.47 -3.56 12.31
CA LEU A 61 1.34 -3.18 13.17
C LEU A 61 0.34 -4.32 13.33
N GLU A 62 -0.32 -4.35 14.49
CA GLU A 62 -1.48 -5.20 14.74
C GLU A 62 -2.73 -4.67 14.00
N ASP A 63 -3.72 -5.54 13.80
CA ASP A 63 -4.92 -5.22 13.04
C ASP A 63 -5.68 -4.01 13.60
N GLU A 64 -5.73 -3.84 14.93
CA GLU A 64 -6.41 -2.68 15.55
C GLU A 64 -5.76 -1.35 15.14
N ALA A 65 -4.44 -1.27 15.20
CA ALA A 65 -3.70 -0.07 14.79
C ALA A 65 -3.88 0.20 13.28
N LEU A 66 -3.87 -0.84 12.46
CA LEU A 66 -4.14 -0.71 11.03
C LEU A 66 -5.56 -0.22 10.75
N TRP A 67 -6.56 -0.66 11.53
CA TRP A 67 -7.93 -0.19 11.41
C TRP A 67 -8.07 1.29 11.75
N GLN A 68 -7.37 1.76 12.79
CA GLN A 68 -7.35 3.19 13.13
C GLN A 68 -6.82 4.04 11.95
N ILE A 69 -5.74 3.59 11.31
CA ILE A 69 -5.18 4.25 10.12
C ILE A 69 -6.16 4.17 8.95
N ALA A 70 -6.60 2.96 8.57
CA ALA A 70 -7.51 2.73 7.45
C ALA A 70 -8.82 3.51 7.58
N ARG A 71 -9.31 3.79 8.79
CA ARG A 71 -10.53 4.55 9.06
C ARG A 71 -10.31 6.03 9.42
N ALA A 72 -9.06 6.47 9.58
CA ALA A 72 -8.74 7.84 9.93
C ALA A 72 -9.38 8.85 8.95
N ARG A 73 -9.77 10.02 9.45
CA ARG A 73 -10.28 11.11 8.61
C ARG A 73 -9.42 12.35 8.82
N LYS A 74 -9.14 13.09 7.75
CA LYS A 74 -8.54 14.41 7.86
C LYS A 74 -9.46 15.34 8.64
N SER A 75 -8.87 16.29 9.36
CA SER A 75 -9.67 17.28 10.07
C SER A 75 -10.40 18.18 9.07
N ARG A 76 -11.57 18.67 9.46
CA ARG A 76 -12.33 19.62 8.62
C ARG A 76 -11.56 20.92 8.38
N ALA A 77 -10.76 21.35 9.35
CA ALA A 77 -9.94 22.54 9.25
C ALA A 77 -8.88 22.38 8.15
N ASP A 78 -8.17 21.24 8.12
CA ASP A 78 -7.14 20.98 7.11
C ASP A 78 -7.74 20.91 5.70
N MET A 79 -8.94 20.32 5.55
CA MET A 79 -9.65 20.28 4.26
C MET A 79 -10.00 21.68 3.78
N ILE A 80 -10.61 22.51 4.64
CA ILE A 80 -10.98 23.89 4.29
C ILE A 80 -9.74 24.70 3.90
N ARG A 81 -8.68 24.64 4.71
CA ARG A 81 -7.45 25.38 4.43
C ARG A 81 -6.79 24.94 3.12
N TYR A 82 -6.81 23.64 2.85
CA TYR A 82 -6.28 23.09 1.60
C TYR A 82 -7.08 23.57 0.39
N ASP A 83 -8.41 23.59 0.48
CA ASP A 83 -9.29 24.10 -0.59
C ASP A 83 -9.07 25.61 -0.84
N GLU A 84 -8.95 26.42 0.21
CA GLU A 84 -8.63 27.85 0.11
C GLU A 84 -7.31 28.10 -0.63
N LEU A 85 -6.27 27.34 -0.28
CA LEU A 85 -4.96 27.46 -0.93
C LEU A 85 -4.97 26.97 -2.37
N LEU A 86 -5.80 25.96 -2.69
CA LEU A 86 -6.01 25.52 -4.08
C LEU A 86 -6.70 26.57 -4.93
N GLU A 87 -7.72 27.27 -4.39
CA GLU A 87 -8.40 28.37 -5.06
C GLU A 87 -7.42 29.52 -5.34
N LYS A 88 -6.67 29.96 -4.32
CA LYS A 88 -5.63 30.99 -4.48
C LYS A 88 -4.53 30.59 -5.48
N ASN A 89 -4.17 29.31 -5.52
CA ASN A 89 -3.19 28.80 -6.50
C ASN A 89 -3.70 28.92 -7.94
N GLN A 90 -5.00 28.66 -8.16
CA GLN A 90 -5.63 28.80 -9.49
C GLN A 90 -5.68 30.27 -9.93
N GLU A 91 -5.87 31.18 -8.98
CA GLU A 91 -5.87 32.63 -9.22
C GLU A 91 -4.45 33.23 -9.35
N HIS A 92 -3.40 32.43 -9.13
CA HIS A 92 -2.00 32.86 -9.10
C HIS A 92 -1.70 33.96 -8.07
N VAL A 93 -2.42 33.96 -6.94
CA VAL A 93 -2.29 34.98 -5.88
C VAL A 93 -1.59 34.46 -4.62
N LEU A 94 -1.03 33.25 -4.65
CA LEU A 94 -0.30 32.70 -3.50
C LEU A 94 0.99 33.46 -3.24
N ASP A 95 1.18 33.88 -1.99
CA ASP A 95 2.49 34.34 -1.53
C ASP A 95 3.47 33.17 -1.31
N GLU A 96 4.75 33.48 -1.10
CA GLU A 96 5.80 32.46 -0.91
C GLU A 96 5.52 31.54 0.29
N SER A 97 4.91 32.06 1.35
CA SER A 97 4.60 31.26 2.54
C SER A 97 3.43 30.31 2.30
N GLU A 98 2.42 30.77 1.57
CA GLU A 98 1.24 29.99 1.17
C GLU A 98 1.60 28.92 0.12
N GLN A 99 2.57 29.18 -0.75
CA GLN A 99 3.10 28.16 -1.67
C GLN A 99 3.78 27.02 -0.92
N VAL A 100 4.62 27.33 0.07
CA VAL A 100 5.25 26.31 0.93
C VAL A 100 4.20 25.55 1.74
N GLU A 101 3.20 26.24 2.28
CA GLU A 101 2.09 25.62 3.01
C GLU A 101 1.30 24.65 2.12
N LEU A 102 0.95 25.05 0.89
CA LEU A 102 0.23 24.20 -0.05
C LEU A 102 1.03 22.96 -0.45
N LEU A 103 2.35 23.11 -0.66
CA LEU A 103 3.23 21.97 -0.95
C LEU A 103 3.28 20.98 0.22
N ASN A 104 3.37 21.47 1.46
CA ASN A 104 3.34 20.62 2.64
C ASN A 104 1.99 19.90 2.79
N LEU A 105 0.87 20.61 2.66
CA LEU A 105 -0.46 20.01 2.74
C LEU A 105 -0.69 18.93 1.67
N ARG A 106 -0.15 19.11 0.45
CA ARG A 106 -0.15 18.09 -0.61
C ARG A 106 0.56 16.83 -0.14
N LYS A 107 1.82 16.96 0.29
CA LYS A 107 2.63 15.83 0.76
C LYS A 107 1.98 15.10 1.92
N GLU A 108 1.43 15.84 2.88
CA GLU A 108 0.70 15.23 4.00
C GLU A 108 -0.57 14.51 3.56
N SER A 109 -1.27 15.04 2.55
CA SER A 109 -2.43 14.39 1.94
C SER A 109 -2.07 13.09 1.25
N GLU A 110 -1.01 13.10 0.45
CA GLU A 110 -0.51 11.92 -0.24
C GLU A 110 -0.07 10.85 0.75
N ARG A 111 0.78 11.21 1.72
CA ARG A 111 1.20 10.30 2.81
C ARG A 111 0.00 9.69 3.53
N PHE A 112 -0.99 10.52 3.87
CA PHE A 112 -2.20 10.07 4.55
C PHE A 112 -2.99 9.07 3.69
N MET A 113 -3.21 9.37 2.42
CA MET A 113 -3.96 8.48 1.51
C MET A 113 -3.21 7.17 1.23
N LEU A 114 -1.89 7.23 1.01
CA LEU A 114 -1.05 6.06 0.82
C LEU A 114 -1.06 5.16 2.06
N SER A 115 -0.91 5.74 3.25
CA SER A 115 -0.93 4.98 4.51
C SER A 115 -2.28 4.29 4.73
N LYS A 116 -3.38 4.96 4.39
CA LYS A 116 -4.73 4.39 4.47
C LYS A 116 -4.93 3.24 3.50
N ALA A 117 -4.52 3.42 2.25
CA ALA A 117 -4.64 2.39 1.22
C ALA A 117 -3.79 1.17 1.58
N HIS A 118 -2.54 1.37 2.02
CA HIS A 118 -1.66 0.27 2.41
C HIS A 118 -2.18 -0.47 3.65
N ALA A 119 -2.64 0.26 4.68
CA ALA A 119 -3.25 -0.36 5.86
C ALA A 119 -4.49 -1.21 5.49
N ALA A 120 -5.33 -0.71 4.58
CA ALA A 120 -6.47 -1.45 4.06
C ALA A 120 -6.05 -2.72 3.31
N SER A 121 -5.02 -2.64 2.46
CA SER A 121 -4.46 -3.79 1.74
C SER A 121 -3.89 -4.86 2.67
N ILE A 122 -3.15 -4.46 3.71
CA ILE A 122 -2.62 -5.39 4.73
C ILE A 122 -3.78 -6.10 5.44
N LEU A 123 -4.79 -5.33 5.89
CA LEU A 123 -5.96 -5.88 6.56
C LEU A 123 -6.70 -6.88 5.67
N GLN A 124 -6.90 -6.56 4.39
CA GLN A 124 -7.53 -7.44 3.41
C GLN A 124 -6.74 -8.74 3.23
N TRP A 125 -5.42 -8.64 3.09
CA TRP A 125 -4.52 -9.79 3.00
C TRP A 125 -4.58 -10.68 4.25
N ARG A 126 -4.69 -10.08 5.44
CA ARG A 126 -4.88 -10.80 6.72
C ARG A 126 -6.28 -11.43 6.87
N GLY A 127 -7.17 -11.27 5.88
CA GLY A 127 -8.50 -11.87 5.85
C GLY A 127 -9.62 -10.99 6.40
N ASN A 128 -9.35 -9.71 6.71
CA ASN A 128 -10.38 -8.77 7.13
C ASN A 128 -11.21 -8.28 5.94
N ARG A 129 -12.51 -8.05 6.15
CA ARG A 129 -13.38 -7.42 5.16
C ARG A 129 -13.28 -5.90 5.30
N VAL A 130 -12.37 -5.30 4.53
CA VAL A 130 -12.24 -3.85 4.48
C VAL A 130 -13.23 -3.29 3.47
N PRO A 131 -14.13 -2.36 3.85
CA PRO A 131 -14.97 -1.65 2.91
C PRO A 131 -14.08 -0.87 1.93
N VAL A 132 -14.32 -1.01 0.64
CA VAL A 132 -13.67 -0.15 -0.36
C VAL A 132 -14.24 1.25 -0.15
N ALA A 133 -13.36 2.21 0.17
CA ALA A 133 -13.72 3.61 0.38
C ALA A 133 -14.02 4.31 -0.95
#